data_AF-A0A1S3VWE2-F1
#
_entry.id   AF-A0A1S3VWE2-F1
#
_cell.length_a   1.000
_cell.length_b   1.000
_cell.length_c   1.000
_cell.angle_alpha   90.00
_cell.angle_beta   90.00
_cell.angle_gamma   90.00
#
_symmetry.space_group_name_H-M   'P 1'
#
loop_
_entity.id
_entity.type
_entity.pdbx_description
1 polymer ?
#
loop_
_entity_poly.entity_id
_entity_poly.type
_entity_poly.pdbx_seq_one_letter_code
_entity_poly.pdbx_strand_id
1 'polypeptide(L)'
;MAETIRLVVAVFGNAASMSLYAAPVVTFKRVIRKKSTEEFSCIPYIIGLLNCLLYTWYGLPIVSCKWENFPIVTVNGVGILLELSYVLIYFWFASRKGKVKVAMTAIPVVLVFCIIAAVSAFAFHDSRHRKLLVGSIALVVSVTLYGSPLVVMKKVIQTKSVEFMPLTLSVCSFLSATLWLIYGILIRDIFVAGPSILGTPLAILQLVLHCRYRKRSVVEEPSKGDQEKGNLEKVDMEMGKVETNVTNHMTENS
;
A
#
# COMPACT_ATOMS: atom_id res chain seq x y z
N MET A 1 -23.70 -10.70 21.84
CA MET A 1 -23.94 -10.03 20.54
C MET A 1 -22.86 -8.99 20.23
N ALA A 2 -22.63 -7.97 21.07
CA ALA A 2 -21.62 -6.92 20.81
C ALA A 2 -20.17 -7.43 20.74
N GLU A 3 -19.80 -8.43 21.54
CA GLU A 3 -18.46 -9.06 21.48
C GLU A 3 -18.26 -9.87 20.19
N THR A 4 -19.29 -10.63 19.80
CA THR A 4 -19.29 -11.40 18.54
C THR A 4 -19.09 -10.49 17.33
N ILE A 5 -19.81 -9.35 17.27
CA ILE A 5 -19.67 -8.38 16.18
C ILE A 5 -18.25 -7.80 16.17
N ARG A 6 -17.70 -7.42 17.34
CA ARG A 6 -16.33 -6.92 17.46
C ARG A 6 -15.31 -7.93 16.95
N LEU A 7 -15.46 -9.21 17.31
CA LEU A 7 -14.56 -10.27 16.87
C LEU A 7 -14.64 -10.49 15.36
N VAL A 8 -15.85 -10.55 14.79
CA VAL A 8 -16.04 -10.73 13.35
C VAL A 8 -15.40 -9.59 12.56
N VAL A 9 -15.68 -8.33 12.94
CA VAL A 9 -15.08 -7.15 12.30
C VAL A 9 -13.55 -7.20 12.42
N ALA A 10 -13.03 -7.56 13.58
CA ALA A 10 -11.60 -7.68 13.82
C ALA A 10 -10.93 -8.76 12.97
N VAL A 11 -11.57 -9.94 12.80
CA VAL A 11 -11.04 -11.04 11.97
C VAL A 11 -10.95 -10.62 10.50
N PHE A 12 -12.01 -10.01 9.97
CA PHE A 12 -11.98 -9.48 8.60
C PHE A 12 -10.96 -8.34 8.45
N GLY A 13 -10.86 -7.45 9.45
CA GLY A 13 -9.88 -6.38 9.47
C GLY A 13 -8.44 -6.92 9.44
N ASN A 14 -8.16 -7.95 10.24
CA ASN A 14 -6.90 -8.67 10.25
C ASN A 14 -6.58 -9.24 8.86
N ALA A 15 -7.51 -9.98 8.25
CA ALA A 15 -7.30 -10.58 6.92
C ALA A 15 -7.02 -9.53 5.83
N ALA A 16 -7.76 -8.42 5.83
CA ALA A 16 -7.54 -7.32 4.91
C ALA A 16 -6.16 -6.65 5.10
N SER A 17 -5.78 -6.38 6.36
CA SER A 17 -4.46 -5.80 6.67
C SER A 17 -3.30 -6.73 6.35
N MET A 18 -3.42 -8.04 6.59
CA MET A 18 -2.39 -9.01 6.21
C MET A 18 -2.14 -9.00 4.70
N SER A 19 -3.20 -8.86 3.90
CA SER A 19 -3.08 -8.73 2.44
C SER A 19 -2.29 -7.46 2.04
N LEU A 20 -2.46 -6.37 2.79
CA LEU A 20 -1.70 -5.13 2.59
C LEU A 20 -0.24 -5.28 2.99
N TYR A 21 0.05 -5.91 4.13
CA TYR A 21 1.44 -6.21 4.52
C TYR A 21 2.14 -7.18 3.56
N ALA A 22 1.39 -8.04 2.86
CA ALA A 22 1.93 -8.93 1.84
C ALA A 22 2.18 -8.22 0.49
N ALA A 23 1.67 -7.00 0.28
CA ALA A 23 1.82 -6.29 -0.99
C ALA A 23 3.30 -6.11 -1.42
N PRO A 24 4.25 -5.78 -0.53
CA PRO A 24 5.66 -5.65 -0.89
C PRO A 24 6.38 -6.97 -1.21
N VAL A 25 5.79 -8.14 -0.95
CA VAL A 25 6.41 -9.45 -1.28
C VAL A 25 6.81 -9.51 -2.75
N VAL A 26 5.97 -9.00 -3.66
CA VAL A 26 6.26 -8.98 -5.09
C VAL A 26 7.50 -8.13 -5.39
N THR A 27 7.61 -6.97 -4.76
CA THR A 27 8.76 -6.07 -4.86
C THR A 27 10.03 -6.73 -4.32
N PHE A 28 9.97 -7.36 -3.15
CA PHE A 28 11.14 -8.02 -2.56
C PHE A 28 11.56 -9.29 -3.28
N LYS A 29 10.62 -10.02 -3.90
CA LYS A 29 10.93 -11.13 -4.80
C LYS A 29 11.75 -10.65 -6.01
N ARG A 30 11.47 -9.45 -6.53
CA ARG A 30 12.28 -8.80 -7.57
C ARG A 30 13.68 -8.44 -7.06
N VAL A 31 13.79 -7.86 -5.86
CA VAL A 31 15.09 -7.54 -5.22
C VAL A 31 15.97 -8.78 -5.08
N ILE A 32 15.41 -9.90 -4.58
CA ILE A 32 16.13 -11.16 -4.42
C ILE A 32 16.61 -11.69 -5.77
N ARG A 33 15.73 -11.71 -6.79
CA ARG A 33 16.07 -12.20 -8.13
C ARG A 33 17.16 -11.37 -8.80
N LYS A 34 17.09 -10.05 -8.64
CA LYS A 34 18.06 -9.11 -9.23
C LYS A 34 19.32 -8.93 -8.38
N LYS A 35 19.34 -9.46 -7.14
CA LYS A 35 20.40 -9.29 -6.15
C LYS A 35 20.80 -7.81 -5.94
N SER A 36 19.84 -6.91 -6.09
CA SER A 36 20.04 -5.45 -5.99
C SER A 36 18.75 -4.80 -5.53
N THR A 37 18.88 -3.79 -4.66
CA THR A 37 17.75 -2.99 -4.17
C THR A 37 17.25 -1.97 -5.19
N GLU A 38 17.90 -1.86 -6.36
CA GLU A 38 17.56 -0.88 -7.42
C GLU A 38 17.35 0.53 -6.81
N GLU A 39 16.28 1.22 -7.20
CA GLU A 39 15.88 2.54 -6.65
C GLU A 39 14.86 2.43 -5.50
N PHE A 40 14.60 1.23 -5.00
CA PHE A 40 13.65 1.05 -3.90
C PHE A 40 14.19 1.68 -2.61
N SER A 41 13.30 2.28 -1.82
CA SER A 41 13.64 2.85 -0.52
C SER A 41 13.23 1.92 0.61
N CYS A 42 14.09 1.75 1.61
CA CYS A 42 13.79 0.96 2.81
C CYS A 42 12.94 1.74 3.85
N ILE A 43 12.87 3.07 3.73
CA ILE A 43 12.24 3.95 4.73
C ILE A 43 10.78 3.56 5.04
N PRO A 44 9.90 3.29 4.05
CA PRO A 44 8.52 2.91 4.33
C PRO A 44 8.39 1.67 5.23
N TYR A 45 9.28 0.69 5.05
CA TYR A 45 9.27 -0.55 5.84
C TYR A 45 9.80 -0.34 7.26
N ILE A 46 10.77 0.56 7.45
CA ILE A 46 11.27 0.91 8.78
C ILE A 46 10.21 1.68 9.58
N ILE A 47 9.52 2.65 8.96
CA ILE A 47 8.44 3.38 9.62
C ILE A 47 7.22 2.46 9.83
N GLY A 48 6.93 1.56 8.89
CA GLY A 48 5.92 0.51 9.03
C GLY A 48 6.19 -0.40 10.21
N LEU A 49 7.45 -0.84 10.37
CA LEU A 49 7.90 -1.63 11.52
C LEU A 49 7.69 -0.88 12.84
N LEU A 50 8.06 0.41 12.92
CA LEU A 50 7.81 1.24 14.11
C LEU A 50 6.32 1.30 14.44
N ASN A 51 5.48 1.52 13.44
CA ASN A 51 4.03 1.57 13.62
C ASN A 51 3.50 0.25 14.18
N CYS A 52 3.94 -0.88 13.63
CA CYS A 52 3.52 -2.20 14.09
C CYS A 52 4.01 -2.48 15.53
N LEU A 53 5.24 -2.09 15.85
CA LEU A 53 5.78 -2.19 17.22
C LEU A 53 4.97 -1.36 18.22
N LEU A 54 4.64 -0.11 17.87
CA LEU A 54 3.85 0.78 18.73
C LEU A 54 2.43 0.26 18.95
N TYR A 55 1.72 -0.18 17.90
CA TYR A 55 0.37 -0.73 18.05
C TYR A 55 0.33 -2.10 18.72
N THR A 56 1.37 -2.92 18.55
CA THR A 56 1.53 -4.16 19.32
C THR A 56 1.72 -3.83 20.80
N TRP A 57 2.63 -2.91 21.13
CA TRP A 57 2.85 -2.46 22.50
C TRP A 57 1.59 -1.83 23.12
N TYR A 58 0.87 -1.03 22.35
CA TYR A 58 -0.41 -0.44 22.71
C TYR A 58 -1.45 -1.50 23.09
N GLY A 59 -1.55 -2.58 22.30
CA GLY A 59 -2.54 -3.63 22.49
C GLY A 59 -2.21 -4.63 23.60
N LEU A 60 -0.95 -4.70 24.06
CA LEU A 60 -0.53 -5.60 25.13
C LEU A 60 -1.11 -5.18 26.49
N PRO A 61 -1.32 -6.13 27.43
CA PRO A 61 -1.93 -5.87 28.75
C PRO A 61 -1.07 -4.99 29.67
N ILE A 62 0.17 -4.69 29.25
CA ILE A 62 1.06 -3.75 29.92
C ILE A 62 0.52 -2.32 29.75
N VAL A 63 0.10 -1.97 28.52
CA VAL A 63 -0.42 -0.64 28.20
C VAL A 63 -1.94 -0.62 28.25
N SER A 64 -2.60 -1.62 27.66
CA SER A 64 -4.06 -1.73 27.61
C SER A 64 -4.67 -2.41 28.85
N CYS A 65 -5.95 -2.16 29.11
CA CYS A 65 -6.65 -2.81 30.21
C CYS A 65 -7.05 -4.23 29.76
N LYS A 66 -6.42 -5.25 30.36
CA LYS A 66 -6.63 -6.65 30.00
C LYS A 66 -6.29 -6.88 28.51
N TRP A 67 -7.08 -7.70 27.83
CA TRP A 67 -6.88 -8.13 26.44
C TRP A 67 -7.92 -7.53 25.47
N GLU A 68 -8.50 -6.39 25.81
CA GLU A 68 -9.53 -5.72 24.98
C GLU A 68 -9.04 -5.41 23.56
N ASN A 69 -7.73 -5.25 23.39
CA ASN A 69 -7.05 -4.90 22.15
C ASN A 69 -6.27 -6.07 21.53
N PHE A 70 -6.57 -7.32 21.91
CA PHE A 70 -5.88 -8.50 21.38
C PHE A 70 -5.87 -8.59 19.84
N PRO A 71 -6.95 -8.28 19.10
CA PRO A 71 -6.90 -8.31 17.64
C PRO A 71 -5.94 -7.30 17.00
N ILE A 72 -5.59 -6.23 17.72
CA ILE A 72 -4.59 -5.24 17.28
C ILE A 72 -3.19 -5.84 17.45
N VAL A 73 -2.96 -6.61 18.52
CA VAL A 73 -1.69 -7.34 18.73
C VAL A 73 -1.48 -8.37 17.63
N THR A 74 -2.51 -9.12 17.23
CA THR A 74 -2.38 -10.16 16.20
C THR A 74 -2.02 -9.58 14.83
N VAL A 75 -2.74 -8.53 14.38
CA VAL A 75 -2.50 -7.93 13.06
C VAL A 75 -1.13 -7.29 12.97
N ASN A 76 -0.73 -6.55 14.02
CA ASN A 76 0.55 -5.85 14.03
C ASN A 76 1.71 -6.80 14.32
N GLY A 77 1.48 -7.91 15.03
CA GLY A 77 2.47 -8.99 15.16
C GLY A 77 2.86 -9.58 13.81
N VAL A 78 1.88 -9.87 12.94
CA VAL A 78 2.16 -10.30 11.56
C VAL A 78 2.86 -9.19 10.77
N GLY A 79 2.43 -7.93 10.95
CA GLY A 79 3.10 -6.75 10.39
C GLY A 79 4.58 -6.68 10.78
N ILE A 80 4.92 -6.87 12.06
CA ILE A 80 6.32 -6.90 12.54
C ILE A 80 7.12 -7.96 11.80
N LEU A 81 6.60 -9.19 11.68
CA LEU A 81 7.29 -10.28 11.00
C LEU A 81 7.58 -9.94 9.53
N LEU A 82 6.60 -9.41 8.81
CA LEU A 82 6.73 -9.05 7.41
C LEU A 82 7.65 -7.85 7.22
N GLU A 83 7.42 -6.75 7.93
CA GLU A 83 8.23 -5.52 7.81
C GLU A 83 9.69 -5.76 8.23
N LEU A 84 9.93 -6.52 9.29
CA LEU A 84 11.28 -6.92 9.68
C LEU A 84 11.94 -7.77 8.58
N SER A 85 11.21 -8.74 8.00
CA SER A 85 11.75 -9.54 6.91
C SER A 85 12.13 -8.69 5.70
N TYR A 86 11.34 -7.69 5.34
CA TYR A 86 11.62 -6.75 4.26
C TYR A 86 12.86 -5.90 4.55
N VAL A 87 12.98 -5.36 5.76
CA VAL A 87 14.18 -4.60 6.18
C VAL A 87 15.43 -5.47 6.11
N LEU A 88 15.36 -6.72 6.57
CA LEU A 88 16.49 -7.66 6.53
C LEU A 88 16.89 -8.05 5.10
N ILE A 89 15.92 -8.36 4.23
CA ILE A 89 16.17 -8.65 2.82
C ILE A 89 16.78 -7.43 2.13
N TYR A 90 16.23 -6.24 2.36
CA TYR A 90 16.79 -5.00 1.83
C TYR A 90 18.24 -4.83 2.29
N PHE A 91 18.50 -4.97 3.59
CA PHE A 91 19.83 -4.82 4.17
C PHE A 91 20.83 -5.82 3.56
N TRP A 92 20.41 -7.06 3.30
CA TRP A 92 21.27 -8.08 2.71
C TRP A 92 21.72 -7.72 1.29
N PHE A 93 20.78 -7.30 0.45
CA PHE A 93 21.01 -7.02 -0.98
C PHE A 93 21.38 -5.54 -1.27
N ALA A 94 21.39 -4.67 -0.27
CA ALA A 94 21.75 -3.27 -0.44
C ALA A 94 23.25 -3.07 -0.70
N SER A 95 23.58 -2.01 -1.42
CA SER A 95 24.96 -1.51 -1.55
C SER A 95 25.51 -1.04 -0.19
N ARG A 96 26.83 -0.84 -0.06
CA ARG A 96 27.46 -0.36 1.18
C ARG A 96 26.81 0.94 1.70
N LYS A 97 26.53 1.88 0.80
CA LYS A 97 25.82 3.14 1.11
C LYS A 97 24.37 2.88 1.56
N GLY A 98 23.68 1.95 0.89
CA GLY A 98 22.32 1.54 1.26
C GLY A 98 22.26 0.91 2.65
N LYS A 99 23.21 0.01 2.98
CA LYS A 99 23.32 -0.62 4.31
C LYS A 99 23.52 0.42 5.41
N VAL A 100 24.41 1.40 5.19
CA VAL A 100 24.61 2.52 6.13
C VAL A 100 23.33 3.32 6.30
N LYS A 101 22.63 3.67 5.22
CA LYS A 101 21.35 4.40 5.29
C LYS A 101 20.29 3.63 6.08
N VAL A 102 20.18 2.32 5.89
CA VAL A 102 19.27 1.46 6.66
C VAL A 102 19.66 1.46 8.13
N ALA A 103 20.94 1.24 8.47
CA ALA A 103 21.38 1.25 9.86
C ALA A 103 21.14 2.61 10.53
N MET A 104 21.50 3.71 9.86
CA MET A 104 21.28 5.08 10.35
C MET A 104 19.81 5.44 10.56
N THR A 105 18.87 4.75 9.92
CA THR A 105 17.43 5.01 10.07
C THR A 105 16.76 4.01 11.00
N ALA A 106 17.07 2.71 10.89
CA ALA A 106 16.48 1.66 11.71
C ALA A 106 16.94 1.71 13.17
N ILE A 107 18.22 1.99 13.44
CA ILE A 107 18.74 2.03 14.83
C ILE A 107 18.04 3.11 15.65
N PRO A 108 17.97 4.40 15.22
CA PRO A 108 17.24 5.41 15.97
C PRO A 108 15.76 5.08 16.15
N VAL A 109 15.12 4.50 15.13
CA VAL A 109 13.71 4.11 15.19
C VAL A 109 13.46 3.05 16.26
N VAL A 110 14.28 2.00 16.31
CA VAL A 110 14.19 0.96 17.34
C VAL A 110 14.51 1.53 18.72
N LEU A 111 15.52 2.40 18.83
CA LEU A 111 15.86 3.07 20.10
C LEU A 111 14.69 3.93 20.62
N VAL A 112 14.06 4.71 19.75
CA VAL A 112 12.88 5.52 20.09
C VAL A 112 11.74 4.63 20.58
N PHE A 113 11.48 3.52 19.91
CA PHE A 113 10.48 2.54 20.38
C PHE A 113 10.85 1.98 21.76
N CYS A 114 12.08 1.55 21.99
CA CYS A 114 12.54 1.01 23.27
C CYS A 114 12.39 2.04 24.39
N ILE A 115 12.73 3.31 24.14
CA ILE A 115 12.56 4.40 25.10
C ILE A 115 11.08 4.61 25.43
N ILE A 116 10.20 4.68 24.42
CA ILE A 116 8.75 4.82 24.63
C ILE A 116 8.21 3.65 25.44
N ALA A 117 8.60 2.41 25.09
CA ALA A 117 8.18 1.22 25.81
C ALA A 117 8.63 1.26 27.27
N ALA A 118 9.90 1.56 27.53
CA ALA A 118 10.45 1.66 28.89
C ALA A 118 9.78 2.79 29.70
N VAL A 119 9.67 4.00 29.15
CA VAL A 119 9.01 5.14 29.82
C VAL A 119 7.55 4.80 30.12
N SER A 120 6.82 4.23 29.16
CA SER A 120 5.44 3.84 29.39
C SER A 120 5.30 2.77 30.48
N ALA A 121 6.19 1.77 30.53
CA ALA A 121 6.13 0.68 31.50
C ALA A 121 6.51 1.10 32.92
N PHE A 122 7.57 1.92 33.06
CA PHE A 122 8.17 2.21 34.36
C PHE A 122 7.79 3.58 34.94
N ALA A 123 7.46 4.58 34.11
CA ALA A 123 7.14 5.92 34.61
C ALA A 123 5.67 6.10 35.01
N PHE A 124 4.76 5.22 34.56
CA PHE A 124 3.32 5.36 34.79
C PHE A 124 2.72 4.11 35.42
N HIS A 125 2.16 4.24 36.62
CA HIS A 125 1.46 3.17 37.31
C HIS A 125 0.03 2.95 36.77
N ASP A 126 -0.59 3.98 36.19
CA ASP A 126 -1.96 3.94 35.67
C ASP A 126 -2.02 3.62 34.16
N SER A 127 -2.82 2.62 33.80
CA SER A 127 -3.05 2.18 32.42
C SER A 127 -3.59 3.31 31.54
N ARG A 128 -4.36 4.26 32.08
CA ARG A 128 -4.93 5.37 31.29
C ARG A 128 -3.84 6.27 30.72
N HIS A 129 -2.85 6.63 31.54
CA HIS A 129 -1.74 7.48 31.12
C HIS A 129 -0.82 6.76 30.13
N ARG A 130 -0.56 5.45 30.35
CA ARG A 130 0.19 4.60 29.41
C ARG A 130 -0.47 4.56 28.05
N LYS A 131 -1.78 4.29 27.99
CA LYS A 131 -2.56 4.32 26.75
C LYS A 131 -2.51 5.66 26.05
N LEU A 132 -2.67 6.76 26.79
CA LEU A 132 -2.66 8.10 26.23
C LEU A 132 -1.32 8.41 25.56
N LEU A 133 -0.20 8.12 26.22
CA LEU A 133 1.14 8.36 25.70
C LEU A 133 1.42 7.51 24.45
N VAL A 134 1.31 6.19 24.58
CA VAL A 134 1.65 5.26 23.49
C VAL A 134 0.68 5.43 22.32
N GLY A 135 -0.63 5.56 22.60
CA GLY A 135 -1.66 5.73 21.60
C GLY A 135 -1.51 7.04 20.81
N SER A 136 -1.17 8.15 21.46
CA SER A 136 -0.95 9.43 20.77
C SER A 136 0.24 9.37 19.82
N ILE A 137 1.36 8.76 20.26
CA ILE A 137 2.53 8.60 19.41
C ILE A 137 2.23 7.65 18.25
N ALA A 138 1.59 6.51 18.52
CA ALA A 138 1.19 5.55 17.50
C ALA A 138 0.28 6.17 16.43
N LEU A 139 -0.68 7.00 16.86
CA LEU A 139 -1.55 7.77 15.97
C LEU A 139 -0.74 8.68 15.03
N VAL A 140 0.20 9.47 15.56
CA VAL A 140 1.03 10.38 14.76
C VAL A 140 1.88 9.61 13.74
N VAL A 141 2.49 8.50 14.16
CA VAL A 141 3.29 7.64 13.26
C VAL A 141 2.41 7.04 12.17
N SER A 142 1.22 6.56 12.51
CA SER A 142 0.24 6.05 11.54
C SER A 142 -0.20 7.09 10.52
N VAL A 143 -0.47 8.32 10.95
CA VAL A 143 -0.83 9.40 10.02
C VAL A 143 0.31 9.69 9.04
N THR A 144 1.55 9.65 9.52
CA THR A 144 2.74 9.86 8.68
C THR A 144 2.84 8.80 7.56
N LEU A 145 2.43 7.56 7.83
CA LEU A 145 2.43 6.49 6.82
C LEU A 145 1.49 6.74 5.64
N TYR A 146 0.45 7.56 5.81
CA TYR A 146 -0.42 7.98 4.70
C TYR A 146 0.29 8.88 3.68
N GLY A 147 1.49 9.37 3.96
CA GLY A 147 2.33 10.06 2.98
C GLY A 147 2.64 9.21 1.74
N SER A 148 2.88 7.91 1.91
CA SER A 148 3.18 7.00 0.79
C SER A 148 2.00 6.88 -0.20
N PRO A 149 0.78 6.51 0.22
CA PRO A 149 -0.36 6.46 -0.71
C PRO A 149 -0.70 7.82 -1.32
N LEU A 150 -0.50 8.94 -0.61
CA LEU A 150 -0.67 10.29 -1.18
C LEU A 150 0.28 10.56 -2.35
N VAL A 151 1.56 10.20 -2.21
CA VAL A 151 2.56 10.34 -3.29
C VAL A 151 2.18 9.49 -4.50
N VAL A 152 1.71 8.25 -4.28
CA VAL A 152 1.25 7.37 -5.36
C VAL A 152 0.03 7.97 -6.08
N MET A 153 -0.96 8.47 -5.34
CA MET A 153 -2.13 9.14 -5.93
C MET A 153 -1.74 10.36 -6.76
N LYS A 154 -0.82 11.19 -6.27
CA LYS A 154 -0.26 12.32 -7.03
C LYS A 154 0.39 11.84 -8.33
N LYS A 155 1.18 10.77 -8.28
CA LYS A 155 1.82 10.18 -9.47
C LYS A 155 0.76 9.70 -10.47
N VAL A 156 -0.28 8.98 -10.04
CA VAL A 156 -1.39 8.53 -10.92
C VAL A 156 -2.09 9.70 -11.62
N ILE A 157 -2.32 10.82 -10.91
CA ILE A 157 -2.94 12.01 -11.49
C ILE A 157 -2.05 12.66 -12.57
N GLN A 158 -0.73 12.67 -12.34
CA GLN A 158 0.27 13.23 -13.25
C GLN A 158 0.50 12.34 -14.48
N THR A 159 0.66 11.02 -14.27
CA THR A 159 0.95 10.06 -15.34
C THR A 159 -0.31 9.59 -16.06
N LYS A 160 -1.49 9.90 -15.54
CA LYS A 160 -2.79 9.42 -16.05
C LYS A 160 -2.92 7.89 -16.11
N SER A 161 -2.01 7.17 -15.45
CA SER A 161 -1.91 5.70 -15.47
C SER A 161 -2.01 5.12 -14.06
N VAL A 162 -2.72 3.99 -13.94
CA VAL A 162 -2.94 3.26 -12.68
C VAL A 162 -1.91 2.15 -12.43
N GLU A 163 -0.82 2.11 -13.20
CA GLU A 163 0.20 1.05 -13.12
C GLU A 163 0.77 0.87 -11.70
N PHE A 164 0.98 1.97 -10.97
CA PHE A 164 1.52 1.95 -9.61
C PHE A 164 0.46 1.67 -8.53
N MET A 165 -0.79 1.40 -8.92
CA MET A 165 -1.92 1.33 -8.01
C MET A 165 -2.94 0.26 -8.44
N PRO A 166 -2.66 -1.03 -8.14
CA PRO A 166 -3.54 -2.11 -8.51
C PRO A 166 -4.87 -2.06 -7.74
N LEU A 167 -5.95 -2.47 -8.41
CA LEU A 167 -7.31 -2.44 -7.87
C LEU A 167 -7.42 -3.22 -6.55
N THR A 168 -6.86 -4.43 -6.53
CA THR A 168 -6.92 -5.34 -5.38
C THR A 168 -6.38 -4.68 -4.11
N LEU A 169 -5.22 -4.01 -4.20
CA LEU A 169 -4.64 -3.32 -3.04
C LEU A 169 -5.50 -2.13 -2.59
N SER A 170 -6.12 -1.42 -3.53
CA SER A 170 -7.01 -0.29 -3.21
C SER A 170 -8.28 -0.76 -2.49
N VAL A 171 -8.87 -1.88 -2.93
CA VAL A 171 -10.03 -2.50 -2.28
C VAL A 171 -9.65 -3.03 -0.89
N CYS A 172 -8.53 -3.77 -0.76
CA CYS A 172 -8.05 -4.24 0.54
C CYS A 172 -7.77 -3.08 1.51
N SER A 173 -7.20 -1.97 1.01
CA SER A 173 -6.95 -0.76 1.79
C SER A 173 -8.24 -0.15 2.33
N PHE A 174 -9.25 -0.02 1.47
CA PHE A 174 -10.56 0.49 1.85
C PHE A 174 -11.29 -0.41 2.85
N LEU A 175 -11.29 -1.72 2.62
CA LEU A 175 -11.89 -2.69 3.54
C LEU A 175 -11.17 -2.66 4.89
N SER A 176 -9.84 -2.68 4.89
CA SER A 176 -9.03 -2.59 6.10
C SER A 176 -9.34 -1.31 6.88
N ALA A 177 -9.27 -0.13 6.25
CA ALA A 177 -9.53 1.15 6.89
C ALA A 177 -10.96 1.21 7.47
N THR A 178 -11.96 0.75 6.72
CA THR A 178 -13.36 0.76 7.17
C THR A 178 -13.59 -0.20 8.34
N LEU A 179 -13.03 -1.41 8.29
CA LEU A 179 -13.18 -2.41 9.35
C LEU A 179 -12.48 -1.97 10.63
N TRP A 180 -11.28 -1.38 10.54
CA TRP A 180 -10.59 -0.83 11.72
C TRP A 180 -11.26 0.42 12.28
N LEU A 181 -11.89 1.24 11.43
CA LEU A 181 -12.72 2.35 11.88
C LEU A 181 -13.93 1.85 12.69
N ILE A 182 -14.68 0.89 12.13
CA ILE A 182 -15.83 0.28 12.81
C ILE A 182 -15.37 -0.38 14.12
N TYR A 183 -14.27 -1.14 14.08
CA TYR A 183 -13.71 -1.77 15.28
C TYR A 183 -13.38 -0.74 16.36
N GLY A 184 -12.64 0.33 16.02
CA GLY A 184 -12.28 1.41 16.93
C GLY A 184 -13.49 2.11 17.56
N ILE A 185 -14.55 2.35 16.77
CA ILE A 185 -15.82 2.90 17.26
C ILE A 185 -16.50 1.92 18.24
N LEU A 186 -16.53 0.62 17.92
CA LEU A 186 -17.14 -0.41 18.77
C LEU A 186 -16.43 -0.59 20.11
N ILE A 187 -15.10 -0.45 20.15
CA ILE A 187 -14.32 -0.48 21.40
C ILE A 187 -14.21 0.90 22.07
N ARG A 188 -14.78 1.95 21.45
CA ARG A 188 -14.72 3.34 21.90
C ARG A 188 -13.30 3.85 22.11
N ASP A 189 -12.40 3.49 21.20
CA ASP A 189 -10.98 3.81 21.27
C ASP A 189 -10.55 4.69 20.09
N ILE A 190 -10.30 5.96 20.39
CA ILE A 190 -9.93 6.97 19.40
C ILE A 190 -8.53 6.73 18.83
N PHE A 191 -7.63 6.03 19.53
CA PHE A 191 -6.28 5.76 19.02
C PHE A 191 -6.27 4.67 17.95
N VAL A 192 -7.32 3.86 17.91
CA VAL A 192 -7.57 2.82 16.91
C VAL A 192 -8.45 3.36 15.78
N ALA A 193 -9.50 4.11 16.11
CA ALA A 193 -10.36 4.75 15.12
C ALA A 193 -9.65 5.87 14.36
N GLY A 194 -8.81 6.66 15.04
CA GLY A 194 -8.18 7.88 14.55
C GLY A 194 -7.44 7.75 13.21
N PRO A 195 -6.48 6.82 13.06
CA PRO A 195 -5.83 6.60 11.77
C PRO A 195 -6.85 6.24 10.69
N SER A 196 -7.78 5.36 11.03
CA SER A 196 -8.79 4.83 10.11
C SER A 196 -9.80 5.90 9.66
N ILE A 197 -10.07 6.93 10.48
CA ILE A 197 -10.85 8.11 10.10
C ILE A 197 -10.16 8.87 8.96
N LEU A 198 -8.83 8.98 8.99
CA LEU A 198 -8.05 9.63 7.92
C LEU A 198 -7.80 8.69 6.74
N GLY A 199 -7.59 7.40 7.02
CA GLY A 199 -7.34 6.37 6.02
C GLY A 199 -8.54 6.07 5.14
N THR A 200 -9.76 6.12 5.68
CA THR A 200 -10.98 5.76 4.93
C THR A 200 -11.23 6.74 3.76
N PRO A 201 -11.24 8.08 3.94
CA PRO A 201 -11.33 9.02 2.83
C PRO A 201 -10.21 8.86 1.80
N LEU A 202 -8.97 8.61 2.25
CA LEU A 202 -7.84 8.37 1.35
C LEU A 202 -8.05 7.08 0.54
N ALA A 203 -8.55 6.01 1.15
CA ALA A 203 -8.84 4.76 0.46
C ALA A 203 -10.02 4.88 -0.52
N ILE A 204 -11.03 5.70 -0.20
CA ILE A 204 -12.12 6.05 -1.14
C ILE A 204 -11.55 6.83 -2.32
N LEU A 205 -10.75 7.87 -2.07
CA LEU A 205 -10.11 8.65 -3.12
C LEU A 205 -9.25 7.75 -4.01
N GLN A 206 -8.53 6.81 -3.40
CA GLN A 206 -7.76 5.78 -4.08
C GLN A 206 -8.63 4.98 -5.07
N LEU A 207 -9.76 4.45 -4.62
CA LEU A 207 -10.72 3.72 -5.47
C LEU A 207 -11.29 4.59 -6.60
N VAL A 208 -11.66 5.84 -6.30
CA VAL A 208 -12.20 6.79 -7.27
C VAL A 208 -11.18 7.10 -8.37
N LEU A 209 -9.93 7.40 -8.00
CA LEU A 209 -8.85 7.66 -8.94
C LEU A 209 -8.59 6.44 -9.82
N HIS A 210 -8.55 5.25 -9.22
CA HIS A 210 -8.39 4.01 -9.99
C HIS A 210 -9.52 3.84 -11.02
N CYS A 211 -10.79 3.98 -10.62
CA CYS A 211 -11.93 3.86 -11.53
C CYS A 211 -11.91 4.91 -12.65
N ARG A 212 -11.50 6.15 -12.36
CA ARG A 212 -11.48 7.25 -13.33
C ARG A 212 -10.35 7.10 -14.35
N TYR A 213 -9.14 6.76 -13.91
CA TYR A 213 -7.97 6.65 -14.78
C TYR A 213 -7.88 5.31 -15.50
N ARG A 214 -8.38 4.22 -14.91
CA ARG A 214 -8.52 2.93 -15.62
C ARG A 214 -9.49 3.02 -16.79
N LYS A 215 -10.62 3.72 -16.61
CA LYS A 215 -11.55 3.97 -17.73
C LYS A 215 -10.91 4.84 -18.81
N ARG A 216 -10.11 5.83 -18.40
CA ARG A 216 -9.44 6.72 -19.35
C ARG A 216 -8.31 6.04 -20.12
N SER A 217 -7.52 5.16 -19.50
CA SER A 217 -6.50 4.39 -20.22
C SER A 217 -7.11 3.44 -21.26
N VAL A 218 -8.29 2.86 -20.97
CA VAL A 218 -9.03 2.03 -21.95
C VAL A 218 -9.64 2.88 -23.06
N VAL A 219 -10.06 4.13 -22.77
CA VAL A 219 -10.67 5.05 -23.75
C VAL A 219 -9.62 5.87 -24.54
N GLU A 220 -8.38 5.99 -24.05
CA GLU A 220 -7.23 6.53 -24.78
C GLU A 220 -6.47 5.43 -25.56
N GLU A 221 -6.87 4.15 -25.41
CA GLU A 221 -6.60 3.07 -26.38
C GLU A 221 -7.78 2.77 -27.33
N PRO A 222 -8.21 3.70 -28.21
CA PRO A 222 -8.76 3.35 -29.50
C PRO A 222 -7.64 3.51 -30.55
N SER A 223 -7.30 2.40 -31.21
CA SER A 223 -6.67 2.39 -32.54
C SER A 223 -5.22 2.90 -32.64
N LYS A 224 -4.26 2.03 -32.32
CA LYS A 224 -3.10 1.86 -33.24
C LYS A 224 -3.32 0.71 -34.23
N GLY A 225 -4.24 -0.20 -33.94
CA GLY A 225 -4.61 -1.31 -34.84
C GLY A 225 -5.62 -0.95 -35.94
N ASP A 226 -6.53 0.01 -35.73
CA ASP A 226 -7.54 0.36 -36.74
C ASP A 226 -7.06 1.46 -37.70
N GLN A 227 -6.09 2.29 -37.30
CA GLN A 227 -5.43 3.26 -38.19
C GLN A 227 -4.47 2.57 -39.16
N GLU A 228 -3.81 1.49 -38.72
CA GLU A 228 -2.94 0.70 -39.58
C GLU A 228 -3.76 -0.18 -40.55
N LYS A 229 -4.87 -0.78 -40.09
CA LYS A 229 -5.83 -1.46 -40.99
C LYS A 229 -6.50 -0.52 -41.98
N GLY A 230 -6.94 0.67 -41.53
CA GLY A 230 -7.57 1.66 -42.41
C GLY A 230 -6.61 2.30 -43.42
N ASN A 231 -5.30 2.35 -43.11
CA ASN A 231 -4.27 2.75 -44.07
C ASN A 231 -3.86 1.60 -45.00
N LEU A 232 -3.77 0.36 -44.51
CA LEU A 232 -3.51 -0.82 -45.36
C LEU A 232 -4.65 -1.05 -46.36
N GLU A 233 -5.91 -1.01 -45.93
CA GLU A 233 -7.06 -1.18 -46.84
C GLU A 233 -7.13 -0.06 -47.90
N LYS A 234 -6.70 1.15 -47.57
CA LYS A 234 -6.62 2.26 -48.54
C LYS A 234 -5.47 2.06 -49.54
N VAL A 235 -4.31 1.60 -49.09
CA VAL A 235 -3.15 1.31 -49.95
C VAL A 235 -3.45 0.10 -50.86
N ASP A 236 -4.10 -0.94 -50.35
CA ASP A 236 -4.49 -2.11 -51.14
C ASP A 236 -5.57 -1.76 -52.18
N MET A 237 -6.52 -0.88 -51.86
CA MET A 237 -7.50 -0.37 -52.84
C MET A 237 -6.87 0.54 -53.90
N GLU A 238 -5.87 1.35 -53.57
CA GLU A 238 -5.15 2.17 -54.55
C GLU A 238 -4.25 1.32 -55.46
N MET A 239 -3.52 0.34 -54.91
CA MET A 239 -2.73 -0.62 -55.68
C MET A 239 -3.58 -1.45 -56.64
N GLY A 240 -4.72 -1.97 -56.17
CA GLY A 240 -5.64 -2.75 -57.02
C GLY A 240 -6.22 -1.91 -58.18
N LYS A 241 -6.49 -0.62 -57.98
CA LYS A 241 -6.94 0.28 -59.05
C LYS A 241 -5.84 0.58 -60.06
N VAL A 242 -4.58 0.69 -59.62
CA VAL A 242 -3.43 0.90 -60.52
C VAL A 242 -3.18 -0.34 -61.38
N GLU A 243 -3.20 -1.54 -60.80
CA GLU A 243 -3.03 -2.79 -61.57
C GLU A 243 -4.15 -3.00 -62.59
N THR A 244 -5.40 -2.69 -62.23
CA THR A 244 -6.54 -2.82 -63.15
C THR A 244 -6.41 -1.83 -64.34
N ASN A 245 -5.95 -0.60 -64.10
CA ASN A 245 -5.73 0.38 -65.17
C ASN A 245 -4.53 0.04 -66.07
N VAL A 246 -3.45 -0.53 -65.52
CA VAL A 246 -2.28 -0.96 -66.30
C VAL A 246 -2.62 -2.17 -67.18
N THR A 247 -3.44 -3.09 -66.67
CA THR A 247 -3.83 -4.30 -67.42
C THR A 247 -4.77 -3.95 -68.57
N ASN A 248 -5.73 -3.03 -68.37
CA ASN A 248 -6.63 -2.57 -69.43
C ASN A 248 -5.90 -1.81 -70.54
N HIS A 249 -4.84 -1.04 -70.21
CA HIS A 249 -4.06 -0.32 -71.20
C HIS A 249 -3.16 -1.22 -72.07
N MET A 250 -2.79 -2.41 -71.59
CA MET A 250 -2.01 -3.38 -72.38
C MET A 250 -2.88 -4.21 -73.32
N THR A 251 -4.18 -4.38 -73.03
CA THR A 251 -5.13 -5.09 -73.91
C THR A 251 -5.72 -4.23 -75.02
N GLU A 252 -5.69 -2.90 -74.93
CA GLU A 252 -6.19 -2.00 -75.99
C GLU A 252 -5.17 -1.69 -77.09
N ASN A 253 -3.92 -2.17 -76.96
CA ASN A 253 -2.83 -1.89 -77.91
C ASN A 253 -2.32 -3.13 -78.67
N SER A 254 -3.13 -4.20 -78.73
CA SER A 254 -2.91 -5.41 -79.56
C SER A 254 -4.06 -5.61 -80.53
#